data_AF-A0A5J4VPE2-F1
#
_entry.id   AF-A0A5J4VPE2-F1
#
_cell.length_a   1.000
_cell.length_b   1.000
_cell.length_c   1.000
_cell.angle_alpha   90.00
_cell.angle_beta   90.00
_cell.angle_gamma   90.00
#
_symmetry.space_group_name_H-M   'P 1'
#
loop_
_entity.id
_entity.type
_entity.pdbx_description
1 polymer ?
#
loop_
_entity_poly.entity_id
_entity_poly.type
_entity_poly.pdbx_seq_one_letter_code
_entity_poly.pdbx_strand_id
1 'polypeptide(L)'
;DYQINPTLLNEALHQINFQPTLDAFAHKTNKQLKRYCSPQEDNKAIARNALNIPWTSELLLLHPPIGLIPKVIQKMIRDQVEAVLILPRWCLYKYRTMLPPIQNQVTLGPSDQVLIKRKTMKELSKLPPGIMEMRHGEKRRAGLTPLANYLKQNNINTSTLLGNKPDVELVNALAWYKERWGSKLQQRMKNMKMHCGVVLRQISQMNDINNSSLVKTYSKGQGLSIQSNPRFPTV
;
A
#
# COMPACT_ATOMS: atom_id res chain seq x y z
N ASP A 1 -7.26 -13.02 -21.89
CA ASP A 1 -7.52 -12.85 -20.45
C ASP A 1 -8.96 -12.40 -20.25
N TYR A 2 -9.56 -12.67 -19.10
CA TYR A 2 -10.96 -12.30 -18.82
C TYR A 2 -11.08 -10.81 -18.50
N GLN A 3 -12.29 -10.28 -18.58
CA GLN A 3 -12.62 -8.96 -18.04
C GLN A 3 -13.51 -9.13 -16.83
N ILE A 4 -13.22 -8.45 -15.72
CA ILE A 4 -14.16 -8.37 -14.60
C ILE A 4 -15.38 -7.55 -15.05
N ASN A 5 -16.59 -7.96 -14.67
CA ASN A 5 -17.80 -7.20 -14.97
C ASN A 5 -17.63 -5.74 -14.50
N PRO A 6 -17.64 -4.74 -15.42
CA PRO A 6 -17.36 -3.36 -15.05
C PRO A 6 -18.35 -2.78 -14.04
N THR A 7 -19.62 -3.20 -14.09
CA THR A 7 -20.64 -2.76 -13.14
C THR A 7 -20.31 -3.22 -11.73
N LEU A 8 -20.07 -4.52 -11.54
CA LEU A 8 -19.69 -5.10 -10.25
C LEU A 8 -18.37 -4.52 -9.73
N LEU A 9 -17.40 -4.29 -10.63
CA LEU A 9 -16.13 -3.68 -10.26
C LEU A 9 -16.33 -2.25 -9.74
N ASN A 10 -17.11 -1.42 -10.44
CA ASN A 10 -17.35 -0.05 -10.04
C ASN A 10 -18.14 0.03 -8.71
N GLU A 11 -19.16 -0.80 -8.53
CA GLU A 11 -19.90 -0.90 -7.26
C GLU A 11 -18.96 -1.26 -6.10
N ALA A 12 -18.11 -2.27 -6.30
CA ALA A 12 -17.17 -2.70 -5.27
C ALA A 12 -16.14 -1.60 -4.94
N LEU A 13 -15.62 -0.90 -5.96
CA LEU A 13 -14.70 0.24 -5.79
C LEU A 13 -15.35 1.40 -5.03
N HIS A 14 -16.62 1.70 -5.31
CA HIS A 14 -17.39 2.71 -4.58
C HIS A 14 -17.60 2.32 -3.11
N GLN A 15 -17.89 1.05 -2.81
CA GLN A 15 -18.07 0.57 -1.43
C GLN A 15 -16.84 0.80 -0.55
N ILE A 16 -15.64 0.76 -1.13
CA ILE A 16 -14.38 0.98 -0.40
C ILE A 16 -13.81 2.40 -0.60
N ASN A 17 -14.55 3.28 -1.27
CA ASN A 17 -14.11 4.65 -1.62
C ASN A 17 -12.72 4.69 -2.28
N PHE A 18 -12.46 3.77 -3.23
CA PHE A 18 -11.16 3.67 -3.90
C PHE A 18 -11.29 3.91 -5.40
N GLN A 19 -10.46 4.80 -5.94
CA GLN A 19 -10.45 5.13 -7.36
C GLN A 19 -9.09 4.77 -7.98
N PRO A 20 -8.94 3.58 -8.59
CA PRO A 20 -7.70 3.21 -9.25
C PRO A 20 -7.50 4.08 -10.50
N THR A 21 -6.23 4.37 -10.77
CA THR A 21 -5.77 5.25 -11.85
C THR A 21 -4.98 4.50 -12.93
N LEU A 22 -4.58 3.26 -12.65
CA LEU A 22 -3.82 2.41 -13.56
C LEU A 22 -4.24 0.94 -13.43
N ASP A 23 -4.63 0.33 -14.56
CA ASP A 23 -4.88 -1.10 -14.68
C ASP A 23 -3.59 -1.81 -15.09
N ALA A 24 -2.96 -2.49 -14.13
CA ALA A 24 -1.61 -3.00 -14.31
C ALA A 24 -1.54 -4.28 -15.17
N PHE A 25 -2.64 -5.01 -15.32
CA PHE A 25 -2.64 -6.31 -15.98
C PHE A 25 -3.82 -6.42 -16.93
N ALA A 26 -3.68 -5.80 -18.10
CA ALA A 26 -4.74 -5.74 -19.09
C ALA A 26 -4.26 -5.94 -20.53
N HIS A 27 -5.24 -6.09 -21.40
CA HIS A 27 -5.14 -6.03 -22.85
C HIS A 27 -6.01 -4.86 -23.32
N LYS A 28 -5.76 -4.41 -24.55
CA LYS A 28 -6.56 -3.35 -25.21
C LYS A 28 -8.08 -3.56 -25.11
N THR A 29 -8.50 -4.82 -25.14
CA THR A 29 -9.91 -5.26 -25.22
C THR A 29 -10.55 -5.59 -23.87
N ASN A 30 -9.79 -5.72 -22.79
CA ASN A 30 -10.32 -6.07 -21.45
C ASN A 30 -9.88 -5.11 -20.34
N LYS A 31 -9.16 -4.04 -20.67
CA LYS A 31 -8.80 -2.98 -19.72
C LYS A 31 -10.04 -2.41 -19.02
N GLN A 32 -9.90 -2.13 -17.74
CA GLN A 32 -10.93 -1.48 -16.93
C GLN A 32 -10.73 0.03 -16.83
N LEU A 33 -9.52 0.51 -17.17
CA LEU A 33 -9.13 1.91 -17.05
C LEU A 33 -8.54 2.42 -18.36
N LYS A 34 -8.58 3.75 -18.53
CA LYS A 34 -7.99 4.42 -19.70
C LYS A 34 -6.47 4.24 -19.74
N ARG A 35 -5.83 4.29 -18.57
CA ARG A 35 -4.39 4.03 -18.35
C ARG A 35 -4.21 2.57 -17.97
N TYR A 36 -3.40 1.83 -18.74
CA TYR A 36 -3.19 0.40 -18.53
C TYR A 36 -1.82 -0.05 -19.02
N CYS A 37 -1.34 -1.17 -18.50
CA CYS A 37 -0.19 -1.90 -19.02
C CYS A 37 -0.66 -3.15 -19.77
N SER A 38 0.06 -3.56 -20.81
CA SER A 38 -0.31 -4.75 -21.59
C SER A 38 0.89 -5.55 -22.07
N PRO A 39 0.93 -6.88 -21.87
CA PRO A 39 2.04 -7.70 -22.34
C PRO A 39 2.11 -7.81 -23.88
N GLN A 40 1.04 -7.44 -24.58
CA GLN A 40 0.98 -7.39 -26.04
C GLN A 40 1.48 -6.04 -26.56
N GLU A 41 1.89 -6.03 -27.83
CA GLU A 41 2.24 -4.78 -28.50
C GLU A 41 0.99 -3.90 -28.67
N ASP A 42 0.93 -2.84 -27.88
CA ASP A 42 -0.14 -1.84 -27.91
C ASP A 42 0.47 -0.47 -27.67
N ASN A 43 0.41 0.39 -28.68
CA ASN A 43 0.94 1.75 -28.63
C ASN A 43 0.21 2.65 -27.62
N LYS A 44 -0.96 2.23 -27.11
CA LYS A 44 -1.71 2.96 -26.07
C LYS A 44 -1.39 2.46 -24.66
N ALA A 45 -0.70 1.33 -24.51
CA ALA A 45 -0.30 0.82 -23.20
C ALA A 45 0.89 1.61 -22.65
N ILE A 46 0.87 1.91 -21.36
CA ILE A 46 1.93 2.66 -20.68
C ILE A 46 3.24 1.86 -20.64
N ALA A 47 3.12 0.55 -20.45
CA ALA A 47 4.26 -0.35 -20.44
C ALA A 47 3.84 -1.76 -20.86
N ARG A 48 4.80 -2.50 -21.43
CA ARG A 48 4.59 -3.92 -21.75
C ARG A 48 4.51 -4.79 -20.51
N ASN A 49 5.42 -4.54 -19.56
CA ASN A 49 5.48 -5.27 -18.30
C ASN A 49 5.27 -4.33 -17.12
N ALA A 50 4.10 -4.44 -16.47
CA ALA A 50 3.79 -3.60 -15.32
C ALA A 50 4.70 -3.84 -14.11
N LEU A 51 5.38 -4.98 -14.01
CA LEU A 51 6.35 -5.23 -12.94
C LEU A 51 7.62 -4.38 -13.07
N ASN A 52 7.91 -3.86 -14.27
CA ASN A 52 9.12 -3.10 -14.58
C ASN A 52 8.97 -1.59 -14.37
N ILE A 53 7.75 -1.07 -14.18
CA ILE A 53 7.54 0.34 -13.88
C ILE A 53 7.48 0.59 -12.36
N PRO A 54 7.87 1.78 -11.88
CA PRO A 54 7.64 2.17 -10.49
C PRO A 54 6.13 2.23 -10.18
N TRP A 55 5.71 1.73 -9.02
CA TRP A 55 4.31 1.80 -8.56
C TRP A 55 4.06 2.80 -7.42
N THR A 56 5.10 3.46 -6.94
CA THR A 56 5.13 4.26 -5.70
C THR A 56 4.15 5.44 -5.63
N SER A 57 3.67 5.90 -6.78
CA SER A 57 2.83 7.08 -6.99
C SER A 57 1.54 6.75 -7.75
N GLU A 58 1.21 5.47 -7.90
CA GLU A 58 0.02 5.01 -8.61
C GLU A 58 -1.01 4.43 -7.63
N LEU A 59 -2.29 4.64 -7.93
CA LEU A 59 -3.40 3.88 -7.34
C LEU A 59 -3.76 2.76 -8.31
N LEU A 60 -3.51 1.51 -7.91
CA LEU A 60 -3.49 0.40 -8.86
C LEU A 60 -4.74 -0.48 -8.78
N LEU A 61 -5.22 -0.89 -9.95
CA LEU A 61 -6.07 -2.06 -10.11
C LEU A 61 -5.20 -3.23 -10.53
N LEU A 62 -5.16 -4.28 -9.70
CA LEU A 62 -4.33 -5.45 -9.89
C LEU A 62 -5.21 -6.69 -10.06
N HIS A 63 -5.32 -7.17 -11.30
CA HIS A 63 -5.88 -8.48 -11.62
C HIS A 63 -4.85 -9.35 -12.35
N PRO A 64 -3.79 -9.81 -11.65
CA PRO A 64 -2.67 -10.47 -12.31
C PRO A 64 -3.00 -11.90 -12.76
N PRO A 65 -2.35 -12.39 -13.83
CA PRO A 65 -2.32 -13.81 -14.14
C PRO A 65 -1.86 -14.65 -12.94
N ILE A 66 -2.41 -15.85 -12.77
CA ILE A 66 -2.20 -16.71 -11.58
C ILE A 66 -0.71 -16.93 -11.28
N GLY A 67 0.11 -17.19 -12.32
CA GLY A 67 1.55 -17.41 -12.16
C GLY A 67 2.35 -16.19 -11.70
N LEU A 68 1.79 -14.99 -11.81
CA LEU A 68 2.44 -13.73 -11.41
C LEU A 68 2.04 -13.25 -10.00
N ILE A 69 1.04 -13.88 -9.37
CA ILE A 69 0.51 -13.46 -8.06
C ILE A 69 1.63 -13.27 -7.01
N PRO A 70 2.58 -14.20 -6.81
CA PRO A 70 3.64 -14.01 -5.81
C PRO A 70 4.52 -12.79 -6.10
N LYS A 71 4.86 -12.55 -7.37
CA LYS A 71 5.69 -11.40 -7.79
C LYS A 71 4.95 -10.08 -7.61
N VAL A 72 3.65 -10.06 -7.88
CA VAL A 72 2.78 -8.89 -7.67
C VAL A 72 2.72 -8.55 -6.18
N ILE A 73 2.45 -9.53 -5.32
CA ILE A 73 2.41 -9.31 -3.86
C ILE A 73 3.75 -8.78 -3.34
N GLN A 74 4.87 -9.38 -3.76
CA GLN A 74 6.21 -8.90 -3.40
C GLN A 74 6.46 -7.46 -3.86
N LYS A 75 6.06 -7.13 -5.10
CA LYS A 75 6.22 -5.76 -5.63
C LYS A 75 5.31 -4.77 -4.90
N MET A 76 4.06 -5.13 -4.58
CA MET A 76 3.18 -4.28 -3.79
C MET A 76 3.80 -3.93 -2.43
N ILE A 77 4.40 -4.92 -1.77
CA ILE A 77 5.08 -4.73 -0.48
C ILE A 77 6.35 -3.89 -0.65
N ARG A 78 7.17 -4.19 -1.66
CA ARG A 78 8.41 -3.46 -1.90
C ARG A 78 8.16 -1.98 -2.23
N ASP A 79 7.21 -1.73 -3.12
CA ASP A 79 6.93 -0.40 -3.64
C ASP A 79 5.95 0.38 -2.73
N GLN A 80 5.44 -0.27 -1.66
CA GLN A 80 4.51 0.30 -0.68
C GLN A 80 3.34 1.02 -1.36
N VAL A 81 2.63 0.27 -2.19
CA VAL A 81 1.61 0.81 -3.08
C VAL A 81 0.26 0.77 -2.41
N GLU A 82 -0.61 1.70 -2.80
CA GLU A 82 -2.02 1.60 -2.51
C GLU A 82 -2.71 0.99 -3.72
N ALA A 83 -3.37 -0.15 -3.51
CA ALA A 83 -3.90 -0.93 -4.60
C ALA A 83 -5.11 -1.77 -4.19
N VAL A 84 -5.92 -2.05 -5.19
CA VAL A 84 -6.93 -3.10 -5.15
C VAL A 84 -6.39 -4.34 -5.87
N LEU A 85 -6.39 -5.47 -5.17
CA LEU A 85 -5.99 -6.77 -5.66
C LEU A 85 -7.21 -7.67 -5.81
N ILE A 86 -7.49 -8.13 -7.03
CA ILE A 86 -8.65 -8.97 -7.35
C ILE A 86 -8.18 -10.37 -7.68
N LEU A 87 -8.53 -11.32 -6.81
CA LEU A 87 -8.09 -12.70 -6.90
C LEU A 87 -9.23 -13.67 -6.55
N PRO A 88 -9.18 -14.92 -7.04
CA PRO A 88 -10.01 -15.98 -6.49
C PRO A 88 -9.74 -16.19 -5.00
N ARG A 89 -10.78 -16.50 -4.21
CA ARG A 89 -10.69 -16.69 -2.75
C ARG A 89 -9.64 -17.73 -2.35
N TRP A 90 -9.50 -18.82 -3.11
CA TRP A 90 -8.48 -19.83 -2.86
C TRP A 90 -7.04 -19.31 -3.02
N CYS A 91 -6.79 -18.33 -3.90
CA CYS A 91 -5.48 -17.66 -4.00
C CYS A 91 -5.18 -16.90 -2.71
N LEU A 92 -6.19 -16.26 -2.12
CA LEU A 92 -6.04 -15.52 -0.88
C LEU A 92 -5.65 -16.42 0.29
N TYR A 93 -6.21 -17.64 0.34
CA TYR A 93 -5.80 -18.65 1.32
C TYR A 93 -4.38 -19.17 1.04
N LYS A 94 -4.08 -19.52 -0.22
CA LYS A 94 -2.77 -20.03 -0.62
C LYS A 94 -1.62 -19.08 -0.30
N TYR A 95 -1.82 -17.77 -0.53
CA TYR A 95 -0.79 -16.74 -0.32
C TYR A 95 -1.01 -15.91 0.96
N ARG A 96 -1.80 -16.42 1.92
CA ARG A 96 -2.19 -15.68 3.13
C ARG A 96 -1.01 -15.09 3.89
N THR A 97 0.09 -15.83 4.01
CA THR A 97 1.30 -15.40 4.73
C THR A 97 2.09 -14.29 4.02
N MET A 98 1.91 -14.15 2.71
CA MET A 98 2.56 -13.13 1.90
C MET A 98 1.74 -11.85 1.82
N LEU A 99 0.41 -11.94 1.96
CA LEU A 99 -0.47 -10.79 1.75
C LEU A 99 -0.27 -9.74 2.86
N PRO A 100 -0.25 -8.44 2.52
CA PRO A 100 -0.27 -7.39 3.52
C PRO A 100 -1.59 -7.44 4.33
N PRO A 101 -1.62 -6.83 5.53
CA PRO A 101 -2.83 -6.63 6.30
C PRO A 101 -3.94 -6.05 5.42
N ILE A 102 -5.10 -6.68 5.51
CA ILE A 102 -6.28 -6.31 4.72
C ILE A 102 -6.96 -5.17 5.45
N GLN A 103 -7.25 -4.09 4.74
CA GLN A 103 -8.06 -3.01 5.30
C GLN A 103 -9.54 -3.25 4.98
N ASN A 104 -9.84 -3.47 3.70
CA ASN A 104 -11.17 -3.79 3.22
C ASN A 104 -11.15 -5.02 2.30
N GLN A 105 -12.21 -5.82 2.36
CA GLN A 105 -12.45 -6.94 1.46
C GLN A 105 -13.90 -6.91 0.99
N VAL A 106 -14.10 -7.04 -0.32
CA VAL A 106 -15.42 -7.12 -0.96
C VAL A 106 -15.50 -8.40 -1.76
N THR A 107 -16.55 -9.18 -1.53
CA THR A 107 -16.85 -10.37 -2.33
C THR A 107 -17.59 -9.95 -3.59
N LEU A 108 -17.01 -10.25 -4.77
CA LEU A 108 -17.60 -9.90 -6.06
C LEU A 108 -18.61 -10.96 -6.54
N GLY A 109 -18.47 -12.21 -6.07
CA GLY A 109 -19.34 -13.33 -6.42
C GLY A 109 -18.61 -14.47 -7.16
N PRO A 110 -19.36 -15.47 -7.65
CA PRO A 110 -18.82 -16.59 -8.43
C PRO A 110 -18.09 -16.14 -9.71
N SER A 111 -17.00 -16.82 -10.06
CA SER A 111 -16.14 -16.40 -11.18
C SER A 111 -16.85 -16.40 -12.55
N ASP A 112 -17.82 -17.27 -12.78
CA ASP A 112 -18.65 -17.34 -13.99
C ASP A 112 -19.64 -16.17 -14.12
N GLN A 113 -20.02 -15.55 -13.01
CA GLN A 113 -20.87 -14.36 -12.99
C GLN A 113 -20.04 -13.08 -13.07
N VAL A 114 -18.85 -13.09 -12.47
CA VAL A 114 -17.97 -11.92 -12.36
C VAL A 114 -17.07 -11.75 -13.59
N LEU A 115 -16.60 -12.84 -14.21
CA LEU A 115 -15.63 -12.78 -15.30
C LEU A 115 -16.32 -12.93 -16.66
N ILE A 116 -16.25 -11.89 -17.46
CA ILE A 116 -16.77 -11.83 -18.82
C ILE A 116 -15.72 -12.39 -19.78
N LYS A 117 -16.07 -13.46 -20.50
CA LYS A 117 -15.29 -13.99 -21.63
C LYS A 117 -15.42 -13.05 -22.82
N ARG A 118 -14.30 -12.59 -23.39
CA ARG A 118 -14.29 -11.76 -24.60
C ARG A 118 -14.06 -12.62 -25.85
N LYS A 119 -14.52 -12.11 -27.02
CA LYS A 119 -14.56 -12.81 -28.32
C LYS A 119 -13.22 -13.43 -28.77
N THR A 120 -12.09 -12.90 -28.31
CA THR A 120 -10.74 -13.36 -28.67
C THR A 120 -10.19 -14.46 -27.77
N MET A 121 -10.94 -14.90 -26.75
CA MET A 121 -10.53 -16.01 -25.88
C MET A 121 -10.82 -17.35 -26.56
N LYS A 122 -9.77 -18.17 -26.78
CA LYS A 122 -9.91 -19.56 -27.25
C LYS A 122 -10.89 -20.30 -26.34
N GLU A 123 -11.75 -21.14 -26.93
CA GLU A 123 -12.78 -21.91 -26.21
C GLU A 123 -12.25 -22.64 -24.98
N LEU A 124 -11.02 -23.17 -25.05
CA LEU A 124 -10.31 -23.92 -24.00
C LEU A 124 -9.88 -23.13 -22.75
N SER A 125 -10.05 -21.81 -22.72
CA SER A 125 -9.74 -21.03 -21.52
C SER A 125 -10.75 -21.38 -20.42
N LYS A 126 -10.36 -22.14 -19.40
CA LYS A 126 -11.23 -22.37 -18.21
C LYS A 126 -11.17 -21.16 -17.29
N LEU A 127 -12.30 -20.82 -16.66
CA LEU A 127 -12.35 -19.79 -15.63
C LEU A 127 -11.60 -20.28 -14.39
N PRO A 128 -10.95 -19.37 -13.62
CA PRO A 128 -10.47 -19.75 -12.31
C PRO A 128 -11.67 -20.19 -11.45
N PRO A 129 -11.62 -21.35 -10.78
CA PRO A 129 -12.74 -21.82 -9.99
C PRO A 129 -12.95 -20.94 -8.76
N GLY A 130 -14.19 -20.83 -8.31
CA GLY A 130 -14.56 -20.28 -7.01
C GLY A 130 -14.97 -18.80 -7.01
N ILE A 131 -14.98 -18.23 -5.81
CA ILE A 131 -15.46 -16.87 -5.56
C ILE A 131 -14.35 -15.85 -5.84
N MET A 132 -14.67 -14.80 -6.56
CA MET A 132 -13.79 -13.66 -6.79
C MET A 132 -13.88 -12.68 -5.62
N GLU A 133 -12.72 -12.26 -5.14
CA GLU A 133 -12.58 -11.37 -3.99
C GLU A 133 -11.72 -10.17 -4.39
N MET A 134 -12.18 -9.00 -3.98
CA MET A 134 -11.47 -7.74 -4.11
C MET A 134 -10.90 -7.35 -2.74
N ARG A 135 -9.59 -7.11 -2.68
CA ARG A 135 -8.92 -6.64 -1.46
C ARG A 135 -8.24 -5.31 -1.68
N HIS A 136 -8.54 -4.34 -0.82
CA HIS A 136 -7.83 -3.07 -0.79
C HIS A 136 -6.73 -3.11 0.27
N GLY A 137 -5.53 -2.73 -0.15
CA GLY A 137 -4.38 -2.56 0.73
C GLY A 137 -3.80 -1.16 0.58
N GLU A 138 -3.67 -0.46 1.69
CA GLU A 138 -3.02 0.85 1.75
C GLU A 138 -1.49 0.76 1.78
N LYS A 139 -0.88 1.85 1.32
CA LYS A 139 0.54 2.15 1.50
C LYS A 139 0.89 2.05 2.98
N ARG A 140 1.75 1.09 3.39
CA ARG A 140 2.39 1.23 4.69
C ARG A 140 3.31 2.43 4.58
N ARG A 141 2.91 3.54 5.20
CA ARG A 141 3.87 4.57 5.55
C ARG A 141 4.76 3.92 6.61
N ALA A 142 5.88 3.32 6.18
CA ALA A 142 6.72 2.48 7.01
C ALA A 142 7.21 3.18 8.29
N GLY A 143 7.24 4.52 8.29
CA GLY A 143 7.45 5.32 9.51
C GLY A 143 6.22 5.53 10.39
N LEU A 144 4.99 5.55 9.85
CA LEU A 144 3.77 5.64 10.66
C LEU A 144 3.29 4.28 11.19
N THR A 145 3.65 3.16 10.55
CA THR A 145 3.23 1.83 11.02
C THR A 145 3.65 1.56 12.48
N PRO A 146 4.89 1.87 12.90
CA PRO A 146 5.27 1.83 14.32
C PRO A 146 4.39 2.69 15.23
N LEU A 147 4.04 3.92 14.81
CA LEU A 147 3.20 4.83 15.59
C LEU A 147 1.77 4.29 15.71
N ALA A 148 1.18 3.82 14.60
CA ALA A 148 -0.15 3.22 14.60
C ALA A 148 -0.22 1.97 15.49
N ASN A 149 0.83 1.12 15.46
CA ASN A 149 0.92 -0.04 16.35
C ASN A 149 1.01 0.36 17.81
N TYR A 150 1.80 1.40 18.12
CA TYR A 150 1.89 1.96 19.48
C TYR A 150 0.51 2.44 19.97
N LEU A 151 -0.20 3.26 19.20
CA LEU A 151 -1.50 3.78 19.60
C LEU A 151 -2.53 2.66 19.83
N LYS A 152 -2.58 1.70 18.90
CA LYS A 152 -3.53 0.58 18.97
C LYS A 152 -3.25 -0.35 20.16
N GLN A 153 -1.98 -0.69 20.41
CA GLN A 153 -1.62 -1.63 21.47
C GLN A 153 -1.70 -1.04 22.88
N ASN A 154 -1.59 0.29 22.99
CA ASN A 154 -1.73 1.00 24.27
C ASN A 154 -3.12 1.65 24.43
N ASN A 155 -4.07 1.37 23.53
CA ASN A 155 -5.42 1.92 23.53
C ASN A 155 -5.47 3.46 23.60
N ILE A 156 -4.54 4.13 22.92
CA ILE A 156 -4.41 5.59 22.89
C ILE A 156 -5.27 6.14 21.75
N ASN A 157 -6.14 7.09 22.07
CA ASN A 157 -6.98 7.76 21.08
C ASN A 157 -6.13 8.65 20.15
N THR A 158 -6.38 8.60 18.84
CA THR A 158 -5.69 9.45 17.85
C THR A 158 -5.86 10.94 18.10
N SER A 159 -6.91 11.36 18.81
CA SER A 159 -7.10 12.77 19.21
C SER A 159 -5.96 13.32 20.08
N THR A 160 -5.23 12.46 20.80
CA THR A 160 -4.05 12.86 21.58
C THR A 160 -2.94 13.44 20.72
N LEU A 161 -2.85 13.02 19.45
CA LEU A 161 -1.89 13.53 18.47
C LEU A 161 -2.26 14.93 17.93
N LEU A 162 -3.51 15.36 18.11
CA LEU A 162 -4.00 16.67 17.69
C LEU A 162 -3.78 17.76 18.76
N GLY A 163 -3.39 17.34 19.98
CA GLY A 163 -3.17 18.24 21.11
C GLY A 163 -1.84 18.99 21.05
N ASN A 164 -1.51 19.65 22.17
CA ASN A 164 -0.37 20.59 22.25
C ASN A 164 0.97 19.91 22.53
N LYS A 165 0.99 18.59 22.74
CA LYS A 165 2.19 17.80 23.08
C LYS A 165 2.37 16.55 22.19
N PRO A 166 2.30 16.67 20.85
CA PRO A 166 2.48 15.55 19.94
C PRO A 166 3.93 15.01 19.95
N ASP A 167 4.87 15.80 20.47
CA ASP A 167 6.26 15.45 20.65
C ASP A 167 6.48 14.44 21.79
N VAL A 168 5.67 14.53 22.86
CA VAL A 168 5.64 13.53 23.94
C VAL A 168 5.18 12.18 23.39
N GLU A 169 4.09 12.15 22.63
CA GLU A 169 3.57 10.91 22.04
C GLU A 169 4.55 10.30 21.03
N LEU A 170 5.23 11.12 20.23
CA LEU A 170 6.27 10.64 19.33
C LEU A 170 7.44 10.00 20.09
N VAL A 171 7.87 10.59 21.21
CA VAL A 171 8.95 10.04 22.04
C VAL A 171 8.51 8.76 22.75
N ASN A 172 7.30 8.72 23.29
CA ASN A 172 6.74 7.50 23.90
C ASN A 172 6.66 6.36 22.89
N ALA A 173 6.21 6.65 21.67
CA ALA A 173 6.12 5.66 20.61
C ALA A 173 7.51 5.16 20.17
N LEU A 174 8.52 6.03 20.11
CA LEU A 174 9.92 5.65 19.85
C LEU A 174 10.49 4.78 20.97
N ALA A 175 10.24 5.13 22.24
CA ALA A 175 10.68 4.38 23.41
C ALA A 175 10.04 2.98 23.46
N TRP A 176 8.72 2.92 23.31
CA TRP A 176 7.97 1.68 23.24
C TRP A 176 8.46 0.77 22.10
N TYR A 177 8.78 1.33 20.93
CA TYR A 177 9.28 0.55 19.82
C TYR A 177 10.69 -0.02 20.09
N LYS A 178 11.55 0.76 20.78
CA LYS A 178 12.89 0.33 21.17
C LYS A 178 12.87 -0.82 22.17
N GLU A 179 12.05 -0.70 23.22
CA GLU A 179 11.95 -1.70 24.29
C GLU A 179 11.49 -3.06 23.75
N ARG A 180 10.62 -3.05 22.74
CA ARG A 180 9.98 -4.27 22.23
C ARG A 180 10.74 -4.97 21.11
N TRP A 181 11.55 -4.23 20.34
CA TRP A 181 12.18 -4.76 19.11
C TRP A 181 13.70 -4.54 19.02
N GLY A 182 14.32 -3.82 19.96
CA GLY A 182 15.77 -3.68 20.10
C GLY A 182 16.45 -2.71 19.11
N SER A 183 17.76 -2.51 19.32
CA SER A 183 18.59 -1.51 18.62
C SER A 183 18.92 -1.84 17.15
N LYS A 184 18.76 -3.10 16.71
CA LYS A 184 19.00 -3.54 15.32
C LYS A 184 18.08 -2.87 14.28
N LEU A 185 17.08 -2.12 14.73
CA LEU A 185 16.08 -1.45 13.90
C LEU A 185 16.19 0.09 13.92
N GLN A 186 17.36 0.65 14.25
CA GLN A 186 17.62 2.10 14.24
C GLN A 186 17.14 2.81 12.98
N GLN A 187 17.30 2.21 11.80
CA GLN A 187 16.81 2.79 10.54
C GLN A 187 15.28 2.94 10.52
N ARG A 188 14.53 2.00 11.10
CA ARG A 188 13.06 2.10 11.21
C ARG A 188 12.65 3.19 12.19
N MET A 189 13.37 3.36 13.30
CA MET A 189 13.15 4.46 14.25
C MET A 189 13.44 5.83 13.62
N LYS A 190 14.51 5.95 12.81
CA LYS A 190 14.81 7.15 12.01
C LYS A 190 13.68 7.46 11.03
N ASN A 191 13.18 6.44 10.32
CA ASN A 191 12.05 6.59 9.39
C ASN A 191 10.77 6.98 10.13
N MET A 192 10.50 6.39 11.31
CA MET A 192 9.37 6.74 12.16
C MET A 192 9.43 8.20 12.58
N LYS A 193 10.54 8.64 13.19
CA LYS A 193 10.74 10.04 13.56
C LYS A 193 10.52 10.98 12.36
N MET A 194 11.14 10.68 11.22
CA MET A 194 11.02 11.51 10.02
C MET A 194 9.55 11.64 9.56
N HIS A 195 8.88 10.51 9.32
CA HIS A 195 7.52 10.52 8.77
C HIS A 195 6.47 10.98 9.77
N CYS A 196 6.58 10.58 11.04
CA CYS A 196 5.69 11.06 12.09
C CYS A 196 5.86 12.56 12.31
N GLY A 197 7.09 13.09 12.33
CA GLY A 197 7.31 14.53 12.47
C GLY A 197 6.71 15.35 11.32
N VAL A 198 6.75 14.84 10.08
CA VAL A 198 6.08 15.48 8.92
C VAL A 198 4.56 15.46 9.07
N VAL A 199 3.98 14.32 9.45
CA VAL A 199 2.52 14.17 9.56
C VAL A 199 1.97 14.94 10.75
N LEU A 200 2.60 14.81 11.92
CA LEU A 200 2.17 15.49 13.14
C LEU A 200 2.26 17.01 12.99
N ARG A 201 3.24 17.54 12.23
CA ARG A 201 3.30 18.96 11.87
C ARG A 201 2.05 19.44 11.11
N GLN A 202 1.43 18.58 10.31
CA GLN A 202 0.25 18.94 9.52
C GLN A 202 -1.05 18.89 10.33
N ILE A 203 -1.10 18.11 11.42
CA ILE A 203 -2.35 17.82 12.14
C ILE A 203 -2.37 18.33 13.59
N SER A 204 -1.22 18.71 14.15
CA SER A 204 -1.10 19.21 15.52
C SER A 204 -0.86 20.71 15.55
N GLN A 205 -1.00 21.30 16.74
CA GLN A 205 -0.68 22.72 16.96
C GLN A 205 0.83 23.02 16.98
N MET A 206 1.70 22.01 16.83
CA MET A 206 3.15 22.15 16.92
C MET A 206 3.81 22.12 15.54
N ASN A 207 4.31 23.28 15.11
CA ASN A 207 4.84 23.50 13.76
C ASN A 207 6.18 22.77 13.47
N ASP A 208 6.94 22.37 14.50
CA ASP A 208 8.24 21.72 14.31
C ASP A 208 8.59 20.73 15.43
N ILE A 209 7.88 19.61 15.42
CA ILE A 209 7.96 18.54 16.43
C ILE A 209 9.33 17.88 16.47
N ASN A 210 9.95 17.67 15.31
CA ASN A 210 11.27 17.05 15.24
C ASN A 210 12.36 17.90 15.89
N ASN A 211 12.12 19.21 16.02
CA ASN A 211 13.00 20.15 16.66
C ASN A 211 12.64 20.49 18.11
N SER A 212 11.61 19.86 18.70
CA SER A 212 11.31 20.02 20.12
C SER A 212 12.50 19.57 20.99
N SER A 213 12.68 20.22 22.14
CA SER A 213 13.76 19.91 23.08
C SER A 213 13.71 18.44 23.51
N LEU A 214 12.50 17.89 23.70
CA LEU A 214 12.26 16.52 24.08
C LEU A 214 12.69 15.54 22.98
N VAL A 215 12.21 15.74 21.74
CA VAL A 215 12.54 14.87 20.61
C VAL A 215 14.03 14.94 20.28
N LYS A 216 14.65 16.12 20.37
CA LYS A 216 16.10 16.28 20.18
C LYS A 216 16.92 15.54 21.23
N THR A 217 16.58 15.71 22.51
CA THR A 217 17.28 15.05 23.62
C THR A 217 17.19 13.54 23.49
N TYR A 218 15.98 13.01 23.29
CA TYR A 218 15.78 11.58 23.07
C TYR A 218 16.53 11.08 21.83
N SER A 219 16.47 11.80 20.71
CA SER A 219 17.14 11.40 19.46
C SER A 219 18.65 11.35 19.61
N LYS A 220 19.26 12.31 20.32
CA LYS A 220 20.71 12.30 20.59
C LYS A 220 21.10 11.11 21.45
N GLY A 221 20.35 10.85 22.53
CA GLY A 221 20.58 9.70 23.41
C GLY A 221 20.40 8.33 22.74
N GLN A 222 19.73 8.27 21.59
CA GLN A 222 19.47 7.03 20.85
C GLN A 222 20.20 6.91 19.50
N GLY A 223 21.05 7.88 19.11
CA GLY A 223 21.73 7.87 17.80
C GLY A 223 20.78 8.03 16.60
N LEU A 224 19.63 8.68 16.80
CA LEU A 224 18.58 8.91 15.80
C LEU A 224 18.74 10.26 15.08
N SER A 225 19.91 10.88 15.17
CA SER A 225 20.26 12.05 14.35
C SER A 225 20.29 11.63 12.87
N ILE A 226 19.65 12.45 12.04
CA ILE A 226 19.71 12.32 10.59
C ILE A 226 20.84 13.26 10.16
N GLN A 227 21.93 12.71 9.64
CA GLN A 227 22.91 13.53 8.90
C GLN A 227 22.19 14.04 7.66
N SER A 228 22.01 15.35 7.57
CA SER A 228 21.64 16.00 6.32
C SER A 228 22.88 15.97 5.43
N ASN A 229 22.96 15.03 4.49
CA ASN A 229 23.87 15.21 3.37
C ASN A 229 23.31 16.35 2.50
N PRO A 230 24.06 17.45 2.29
CA PRO A 230 23.66 18.48 1.34
C PRO A 230 23.46 17.82 -0.02
N ARG A 231 22.29 18.02 -0.64
CA ARG A 231 21.97 17.44 -1.96
C ARG A 231 22.62 18.18 -3.13
N PHE A 232 23.41 19.21 -2.89
CA PHE A 232 24.15 19.93 -3.91
C PHE A 232 25.50 20.38 -3.36
N PRO A 233 26.61 20.22 -4.12
CA PRO A 233 27.81 21.01 -3.86
C PRO A 233 27.44 22.48 -4.03
N THR A 234 27.72 23.29 -3.03
CA THR A 234 27.74 24.74 -3.19
C THR A 234 28.84 25.05 -4.20
N VAL A 235 28.45 25.57 -5.36
CA VAL A 235 29.37 26.16 -6.35
C VAL A 235 29.75 27.54 -5.87
#